data_AF-A0A538RGL1-F1
#
_entry.id   AF-A0A538RGL1-F1
#
_cell.length_a   1.000
_cell.length_b   1.000
_cell.length_c   1.000
_cell.angle_alpha   90.00
_cell.angle_beta   90.00
_cell.angle_gamma   90.00
#
_symmetry.space_group_name_H-M   'P 1'
#
loop_
_entity.id
_entity.type
_entity.pdbx_description
1 polymer ?
#
loop_
_entity_poly.entity_id
_entity_poly.type
_entity_poly.pdbx_seq_one_letter_code
_entity_poly.pdbx_strand_id
1 'polypeptide(L)'
;MSRLALALVTALALARTAEAALPAPPFALDVTPAWVPAGQPVRLAITPRGGEGAFDLYLMWALSPEAAFLTPDGAWSPRPVAFRAGVRAGGEPIVGRWMPGPGREIPLALVVVPAGGDPLARFAWTYRPTLVRISIQAPGPGAPLDVRGLASLAALTLVACAVVLLAGRPFLG
;
A
#
# COMPACT_ATOMS: atom_id res chain seq x y z
N MET A 1 27.98 22.00 -29.16
CA MET A 1 27.19 20.93 -28.51
C MET A 1 27.30 19.66 -29.35
N SER A 2 27.90 18.61 -28.79
CA SER A 2 28.25 17.38 -29.51
C SER A 2 27.01 16.63 -30.00
N ARG A 3 27.04 16.04 -31.19
CA ARG A 3 25.95 15.21 -31.77
C ARG A 3 25.47 14.12 -30.81
N LEU A 4 26.35 13.67 -29.91
CA LEU A 4 26.06 12.73 -28.82
C LEU A 4 25.08 13.27 -27.78
N ALA A 5 25.21 14.55 -27.41
CA ALA A 5 24.29 15.18 -26.46
C ALA A 5 22.89 15.35 -27.07
N LEU A 6 22.81 15.68 -28.37
CA LEU A 6 21.54 15.75 -29.08
C LEU A 6 20.90 14.35 -29.18
N ALA A 7 21.64 13.33 -29.60
CA ALA A 7 21.14 11.96 -29.68
C ALA A 7 20.64 11.42 -28.33
N LEU A 8 21.34 11.73 -27.23
CA LEU A 8 20.95 11.34 -25.88
C LEU A 8 19.65 12.05 -25.46
N VAL A 9 19.53 13.36 -25.71
CA VAL A 9 18.31 14.13 -25.41
C VAL A 9 17.13 13.63 -26.24
N THR A 10 17.32 13.33 -27.52
CA THR A 10 16.26 12.78 -28.38
C THR A 10 15.86 11.37 -27.95
N ALA A 11 16.82 10.52 -27.55
CA ALA A 11 16.54 9.18 -27.02
C ALA A 11 15.77 9.24 -25.68
N LEU A 12 16.14 10.16 -24.78
CA LEU A 12 15.39 10.39 -23.54
C LEU A 12 13.97 10.93 -23.80
N ALA A 13 13.81 11.82 -24.79
CA ALA A 13 12.51 12.35 -25.16
C ALA A 13 11.60 11.26 -25.75
N LEU A 14 12.14 10.40 -26.62
CA LEU A 14 11.43 9.26 -27.21
C LEU A 14 11.10 8.17 -26.18
N ALA A 15 11.99 7.93 -25.21
CA ALA A 15 11.72 7.01 -24.12
C ALA A 15 10.56 7.51 -23.23
N ARG A 16 10.51 8.82 -22.93
CA ARG A 16 9.41 9.42 -22.16
C ARG A 16 8.07 9.40 -22.88
N THR A 17 8.04 9.59 -24.20
CA THR A 17 6.79 9.54 -24.96
C THR A 17 6.27 8.11 -25.13
N ALA A 18 7.17 7.11 -25.23
CA ALA A 18 6.78 5.71 -25.29
C ALA A 18 6.12 5.22 -23.98
N GLU A 19 6.63 5.66 -22.82
CA GLU A 19 6.05 5.31 -21.51
C GLU A 19 4.66 5.94 -21.31
N ALA A 20 4.40 7.10 -21.92
CA ALA A 20 3.09 7.77 -21.91
C ALA A 20 2.06 7.17 -22.90
N ALA A 21 2.50 6.31 -23.83
CA ALA A 21 1.66 5.75 -24.90
C ALA A 21 1.08 4.36 -24.57
N LEU A 22 1.35 3.81 -23.38
CA LEU A 22 0.88 2.48 -23.04
C LEU A 22 -0.66 2.38 -23.04
N PRO A 23 -1.22 1.33 -23.65
CA PRO A 23 -2.67 1.13 -23.71
C PRO A 23 -3.27 0.92 -22.31
N ALA A 24 -4.59 1.04 -22.23
CA ALA A 24 -5.33 0.78 -21.00
C ALA A 24 -5.20 -0.71 -20.63
N PRO A 25 -5.07 -1.06 -19.34
CA PRO A 25 -5.03 -2.45 -18.95
C PRO A 25 -6.37 -3.14 -19.22
N PRO A 26 -6.37 -4.47 -19.47
CA PRO A 26 -7.59 -5.26 -19.65
C PRO A 26 -8.35 -5.51 -18.34
N PHE A 27 -8.02 -4.79 -17.27
CA PHE A 27 -8.61 -4.89 -15.94
C PHE A 27 -8.90 -3.49 -15.37
N ALA A 28 -10.07 -3.33 -14.76
CA ALA A 28 -10.42 -2.20 -13.89
C ALA A 28 -9.94 -2.49 -12.46
N LEU A 29 -9.57 -1.46 -11.70
CA LEU A 29 -9.42 -1.54 -10.24
C LEU A 29 -10.43 -0.58 -9.61
N ASP A 30 -11.25 -1.11 -8.72
CA ASP A 30 -12.20 -0.36 -7.91
C ASP A 30 -11.95 -0.63 -6.43
N VAL A 31 -12.06 0.40 -5.60
CA VAL A 31 -11.92 0.31 -4.15
C VAL A 31 -13.12 0.92 -3.47
N THR A 32 -13.74 0.19 -2.55
CA THR A 32 -14.96 0.63 -1.86
C THR A 32 -14.95 0.26 -0.38
N PRO A 33 -15.17 1.21 0.54
CA PRO A 33 -15.24 2.64 0.29
C PRO A 33 -13.84 3.22 -0.01
N ALA A 34 -13.77 4.31 -0.80
CA ALA A 34 -12.52 5.02 -1.06
C ALA A 34 -12.05 5.87 0.15
N TRP A 35 -12.94 6.08 1.11
CA TRP A 35 -12.68 6.77 2.37
C TRP A 35 -13.14 5.89 3.52
N VAL A 36 -12.22 5.51 4.40
CA VAL A 36 -12.44 4.46 5.40
C VAL A 36 -11.76 4.80 6.73
N PRO A 37 -12.39 4.54 7.89
CA PRO A 37 -11.70 4.64 9.17
C PRO A 37 -10.57 3.60 9.28
N ALA A 38 -9.47 3.94 9.97
CA ALA A 38 -8.41 2.96 10.24
C ALA A 38 -8.96 1.70 10.93
N GLY A 39 -8.49 0.53 10.49
CA GLY A 39 -8.95 -0.77 11.01
C GLY A 39 -10.31 -1.22 10.47
N GLN A 40 -10.98 -0.43 9.62
CA GLN A 40 -12.18 -0.88 8.90
C GLN A 40 -11.79 -1.46 7.54
N PRO A 41 -12.51 -2.50 7.07
CA PRO A 41 -12.15 -3.17 5.83
C PRO A 41 -12.53 -2.34 4.60
N VAL A 42 -11.76 -2.50 3.54
CA VAL A 42 -12.10 -2.07 2.19
C VAL A 42 -12.25 -3.27 1.26
N ARG A 43 -13.17 -3.15 0.31
CA ARG A 43 -13.34 -4.08 -0.80
C ARG A 43 -12.44 -3.62 -1.95
N LEU A 44 -11.59 -4.52 -2.41
CA LEU A 44 -10.81 -4.38 -3.64
C LEU A 44 -11.52 -5.22 -4.71
N ALA A 45 -11.89 -4.62 -5.82
CA ALA A 45 -12.49 -5.32 -6.95
C ALA A 45 -11.66 -5.08 -8.20
N ILE A 46 -11.25 -6.16 -8.85
CA ILE A 46 -10.54 -6.13 -10.12
C ILE A 46 -11.45 -6.77 -11.17
N THR A 47 -11.98 -5.93 -12.06
CA THR A 47 -13.00 -6.35 -13.05
C THR A 47 -12.37 -6.45 -14.43
N PRO A 48 -12.38 -7.62 -15.08
CA PRO A 48 -11.91 -7.74 -16.45
C PRO A 48 -12.72 -6.86 -17.41
N ARG A 49 -12.05 -6.21 -18.38
CA ARG A 49 -12.64 -5.32 -19.38
C ARG A 49 -12.58 -5.89 -20.80
N GLY A 50 -12.16 -7.13 -20.94
CA GLY A 50 -11.90 -7.79 -22.21
C GLY A 50 -10.41 -7.73 -22.60
N GLY A 51 -10.03 -8.65 -23.48
CA GLY A 51 -8.66 -8.88 -23.90
C GLY A 51 -8.33 -10.37 -23.92
N GLU A 52 -7.12 -10.69 -24.37
CA GLU A 52 -6.63 -12.06 -24.46
C GLU A 52 -5.34 -12.22 -23.66
N GLY A 53 -5.06 -13.46 -23.24
CA GLY A 53 -3.86 -13.81 -22.48
C GLY A 53 -4.10 -14.01 -20.97
N ALA A 54 -3.03 -14.45 -20.31
CA ALA A 54 -2.96 -14.66 -18.88
C ALA A 54 -1.98 -13.66 -18.25
N PHE A 55 -2.37 -13.10 -17.12
CA PHE A 55 -1.68 -11.97 -16.50
C PHE A 55 -1.48 -12.20 -15.00
N ASP A 56 -0.36 -11.70 -14.50
CA ASP A 56 -0.13 -11.56 -13.08
C ASP A 56 -0.47 -10.12 -12.67
N LEU A 57 -1.30 -10.01 -11.64
CA LEU A 57 -1.84 -8.75 -11.16
C LEU A 57 -1.15 -8.38 -9.85
N TYR A 58 -0.52 -7.21 -9.84
CA TYR A 58 0.18 -6.68 -8.68
C TYR A 58 -0.50 -5.42 -8.21
N LEU A 59 -0.79 -5.36 -6.91
CA LEU A 59 -1.22 -4.14 -6.24
C LEU A 59 -0.01 -3.53 -5.55
N MET A 60 0.35 -2.31 -5.89
CA MET A 60 1.57 -1.64 -5.42
C MET A 60 1.25 -0.28 -4.82
N TRP A 61 1.97 0.12 -3.78
CA TRP A 61 1.95 1.51 -3.33
C TRP A 61 2.79 2.38 -4.29
N ALA A 62 2.12 3.18 -5.12
CA ALA A 62 2.71 3.84 -6.29
C ALA A 62 3.79 4.89 -5.99
N LEU A 63 3.71 5.55 -4.82
CA LEU A 63 4.58 6.67 -4.44
C LEU A 63 5.44 6.35 -3.22
N SER A 64 5.57 5.08 -2.86
CA SER A 64 6.45 4.68 -1.78
C SER A 64 7.92 4.74 -2.24
N PRO A 65 8.83 5.28 -1.41
CA PRO A 65 10.27 5.26 -1.71
C PRO A 65 10.84 3.83 -1.77
N GLU A 66 10.17 2.88 -1.14
CA GLU A 66 10.45 1.44 -1.22
C GLU A 66 9.30 0.75 -1.97
N ALA A 67 9.61 -0.17 -2.88
CA ALA A 67 8.57 -0.91 -3.59
C ALA A 67 7.76 -1.75 -2.59
N ALA A 68 6.48 -1.42 -2.41
CA ALA A 68 5.59 -2.11 -1.48
C ALA A 68 4.43 -2.75 -2.24
N PHE A 69 4.38 -4.07 -2.23
CA PHE A 69 3.38 -4.88 -2.91
C PHE A 69 2.37 -5.43 -1.90
N LEU A 70 1.08 -5.23 -2.18
CA LEU A 70 0.01 -5.77 -1.37
C LEU A 70 -0.16 -7.24 -1.70
N THR A 71 0.09 -8.09 -0.72
CA THR A 71 -0.03 -9.53 -0.85
C THR A 71 -1.50 -9.97 -0.82
N PRO A 72 -1.83 -11.20 -1.26
CA PRO A 72 -3.19 -11.75 -1.22
C PRO A 72 -3.84 -11.77 0.18
N ASP A 73 -3.03 -11.91 1.23
CA ASP A 73 -3.42 -11.90 2.65
C ASP A 73 -3.54 -10.48 3.23
N GLY A 74 -3.19 -9.45 2.46
CA GLY A 74 -3.37 -8.05 2.82
C GLY A 74 -2.17 -7.42 3.54
N ALA A 75 -1.03 -8.09 3.58
CA ALA A 75 0.24 -7.56 4.10
C ALA A 75 1.01 -6.78 3.02
N TRP A 76 1.95 -5.94 3.45
CA TRP A 76 2.87 -5.26 2.55
C TRP A 76 4.18 -6.02 2.45
N SER A 77 4.60 -6.35 1.24
CA SER A 77 5.87 -7.00 0.93
C SER A 77 6.82 -6.05 0.21
N PRO A 78 8.11 -5.98 0.60
CA PRO A 78 9.13 -5.23 -0.13
C PRO A 78 9.56 -5.92 -1.43
N ARG A 79 9.15 -7.18 -1.64
CA ARG A 79 9.41 -7.97 -2.85
C ARG A 79 8.13 -8.12 -3.66
N PRO A 80 8.21 -8.23 -5.00
CA PRO A 80 7.07 -8.54 -5.85
C PRO A 80 6.33 -9.79 -5.39
N VAL A 81 5.05 -9.63 -5.04
CA VAL A 81 4.12 -10.73 -4.76
C VAL A 81 2.85 -10.45 -5.54
N ALA A 82 2.48 -11.37 -6.42
CA ALA A 82 1.26 -11.23 -7.21
C ALA A 82 0.04 -11.26 -6.27
N PHE A 83 -0.81 -10.25 -6.37
CA PHE A 83 -2.10 -10.26 -5.68
C PHE A 83 -2.99 -11.37 -6.23
N ARG A 84 -2.94 -11.60 -7.54
CA ARG A 84 -3.43 -12.81 -8.21
C ARG A 84 -2.53 -13.14 -9.41
N ALA A 85 -2.23 -14.42 -9.59
CA ALA A 85 -1.41 -14.90 -10.69
C ALA A 85 -2.25 -15.66 -11.73
N GLY A 86 -1.82 -15.65 -12.99
CA GLY A 86 -2.42 -16.43 -14.07
C GLY A 86 -3.87 -16.05 -14.43
N VAL A 87 -4.26 -14.80 -14.19
CA VAL A 87 -5.62 -14.31 -14.41
C VAL A 87 -5.88 -14.09 -15.89
N ARG A 88 -7.00 -14.61 -16.41
CA ARG A 88 -7.41 -14.36 -17.80
C ARG A 88 -8.16 -13.03 -17.93
N ALA A 89 -7.84 -12.27 -18.98
CA ALA A 89 -8.49 -10.98 -19.28
C ALA A 89 -9.99 -11.05 -19.62
N GLY A 90 -10.52 -12.24 -19.88
CA GLY A 90 -11.96 -12.50 -20.03
C GLY A 90 -12.56 -13.36 -18.91
N GLY A 91 -11.88 -13.45 -17.75
CA GLY A 91 -12.32 -14.25 -16.61
C GLY A 91 -13.35 -13.57 -15.73
N GLU A 92 -13.56 -14.15 -14.55
CA GLU A 92 -14.45 -13.60 -13.52
C GLU A 92 -13.81 -12.42 -12.76
N PRO A 93 -14.61 -11.50 -12.21
CA PRO A 93 -14.12 -10.46 -11.32
C PRO A 93 -13.41 -11.03 -10.08
N ILE A 94 -12.26 -10.44 -9.75
CA ILE A 94 -11.53 -10.77 -8.53
C ILE A 94 -11.98 -9.82 -7.43
N VAL A 95 -12.42 -10.37 -6.32
CA VAL A 95 -12.82 -9.59 -5.14
C VAL A 95 -11.95 -9.99 -3.96
N GLY A 96 -11.38 -8.99 -3.30
CA GLY A 96 -10.60 -9.13 -2.07
C GLY A 96 -11.10 -8.20 -0.99
N ARG A 97 -10.85 -8.58 0.26
CA ARG A 97 -11.01 -7.71 1.42
C ARG A 97 -9.62 -7.36 1.93
N TRP A 98 -9.39 -6.08 2.16
CA TRP A 98 -8.13 -5.60 2.72
C TRP A 98 -8.41 -4.74 3.95
N MET A 99 -7.56 -4.85 4.97
CA MET A 99 -7.64 -4.07 6.18
C MET A 99 -6.49 -3.06 6.21
N PRO A 100 -6.72 -1.80 5.81
CA PRO A 100 -5.68 -0.80 5.75
C PRO A 100 -5.08 -0.51 7.13
N GLY A 101 -3.77 -0.24 7.13
CA GLY A 101 -3.01 0.23 8.29
C GLY A 101 -3.39 1.66 8.71
N PRO A 102 -2.68 2.23 9.70
CA PRO A 102 -3.09 3.47 10.34
C PRO A 102 -3.01 4.70 9.42
N GLY A 103 -4.00 5.59 9.66
CA GLY A 103 -4.34 6.86 9.00
C GLY A 103 -3.32 7.48 8.07
N ARG A 104 -3.50 7.24 6.76
CA ARG A 104 -2.73 7.84 5.68
C ARG A 104 -3.50 7.78 4.36
N GLU A 105 -3.05 8.56 3.39
CA GLU A 105 -3.47 8.39 2.00
C GLU A 105 -2.57 7.35 1.32
N ILE A 106 -3.17 6.39 0.62
CA ILE A 106 -2.46 5.34 -0.12
C ILE A 106 -2.85 5.41 -1.60
N PRO A 107 -1.98 5.92 -2.48
CA PRO A 107 -2.13 5.74 -3.92
C PRO A 107 -1.79 4.29 -4.28
N LEU A 108 -2.82 3.50 -4.53
CA LEU A 108 -2.72 2.11 -4.96
C LEU A 108 -2.64 2.05 -6.49
N ALA A 109 -1.62 1.37 -7.02
CA ALA A 109 -1.48 1.06 -8.43
C ALA A 109 -1.81 -0.40 -8.68
N LEU A 110 -2.66 -0.67 -9.67
CA LEU A 110 -2.73 -1.97 -10.32
C LEU A 110 -1.71 -2.01 -11.46
N VAL A 111 -0.72 -2.88 -11.33
CA VAL A 111 0.25 -3.21 -12.38
C VAL A 111 -0.12 -4.57 -12.95
N VAL A 112 -0.22 -4.63 -14.28
CA VAL A 112 -0.60 -5.84 -15.01
C VAL A 112 0.59 -6.22 -15.89
N VAL A 113 1.10 -7.43 -15.69
CA VAL A 113 2.18 -7.99 -16.52
C VAL A 113 1.76 -9.34 -17.09
N PRO A 114 2.31 -9.75 -18.25
CA PRO A 114 2.15 -11.13 -18.72
C PRO A 114 2.52 -12.13 -17.62
N ALA A 115 1.86 -13.29 -17.59
CA ALA A 115 2.13 -14.32 -16.59
C ALA A 115 3.64 -14.67 -16.53
N GLY A 116 4.21 -14.64 -15.33
CA GLY A 116 5.65 -14.83 -15.08
C GLY A 116 6.53 -13.58 -15.31
N GLY A 117 5.95 -12.45 -15.71
CA GLY A 117 6.66 -11.18 -15.89
C GLY A 117 7.06 -10.52 -14.56
N ASP A 118 8.16 -9.75 -14.58
CA ASP A 118 8.61 -8.97 -13.43
C ASP A 118 7.90 -7.59 -13.40
N PRO A 119 7.13 -7.26 -12.35
CA PRO A 119 6.45 -5.97 -12.24
C PRO A 119 7.39 -4.79 -11.95
N LEU A 120 8.65 -5.02 -11.56
CA LEU A 120 9.64 -3.94 -11.39
C LEU A 120 10.37 -3.61 -12.69
N ALA A 121 10.44 -4.58 -13.60
CA ALA A 121 10.98 -4.42 -14.94
C ALA A 121 10.03 -3.57 -15.81
N ARG A 122 10.27 -2.26 -15.89
CA ARG A 122 9.44 -1.32 -16.68
C ARG A 122 9.26 -1.73 -18.14
N PHE A 123 10.25 -2.37 -18.75
CA PHE A 123 10.16 -2.86 -20.13
C PHE A 123 9.16 -4.02 -20.29
N ALA A 124 8.80 -4.71 -19.21
CA ALA A 124 7.79 -5.79 -19.22
C ALA A 124 6.35 -5.25 -19.14
N TRP A 125 6.17 -3.93 -18.96
CA TRP A 125 4.86 -3.32 -18.82
C TRP A 125 4.22 -3.12 -20.19
N THR A 126 3.27 -3.98 -20.51
CA THR A 126 2.47 -3.88 -21.75
C THR A 126 1.35 -2.86 -21.64
N TYR A 127 0.93 -2.53 -20.41
CA TYR A 127 -0.18 -1.63 -20.12
C TYR A 127 0.23 -0.58 -19.11
N ARG A 128 -0.43 0.59 -19.16
CA ARG A 128 -0.25 1.61 -18.11
C ARG A 128 -0.83 1.12 -16.78
N PRO A 129 -0.22 1.45 -15.63
CA PRO A 129 -0.84 1.17 -14.33
C PRO A 129 -2.15 1.92 -14.15
N THR A 130 -3.11 1.29 -13.47
CA THR A 130 -4.33 1.96 -13.02
C THR A 130 -4.11 2.47 -11.60
N LEU A 131 -4.30 3.78 -11.38
CA LEU A 131 -4.14 4.41 -10.06
C LEU A 131 -5.49 4.66 -9.41
N VAL A 132 -5.62 4.24 -8.14
CA VAL A 132 -6.76 4.56 -7.27
C VAL A 132 -6.23 5.13 -5.96
N ARG A 133 -6.89 6.17 -5.48
CA ARG A 133 -6.54 6.84 -4.22
C ARG A 133 -7.48 6.39 -3.11
N ILE A 134 -6.91 6.00 -1.99
CA ILE A 134 -7.65 5.56 -0.80
C ILE A 134 -7.24 6.45 0.36
N SER A 135 -8.23 7.03 1.04
CA SER A 135 -8.02 7.88 2.21
C SER A 135 -8.41 7.13 3.47
N ILE A 136 -7.42 6.83 4.33
CA ILE A 136 -7.65 6.16 5.59
C ILE A 136 -7.65 7.22 6.69
N GLN A 137 -8.75 7.35 7.42
CA GLN A 137 -8.80 8.26 8.54
C GLN A 137 -7.99 7.69 9.71
N ALA A 138 -7.14 8.52 10.31
CA ALA A 138 -6.59 8.19 11.61
C ALA A 138 -7.75 8.01 12.62
N PRO A 139 -7.60 7.12 13.63
CA PRO A 139 -8.51 7.12 14.77
C PRO A 139 -8.58 8.55 15.31
N GLY A 140 -9.78 9.14 15.37
CA GLY A 140 -9.93 10.46 15.97
C GLY A 140 -9.45 10.46 17.42
N PRO A 141 -9.01 11.61 17.96
CA PRO A 141 -8.80 11.74 19.40
C PRO A 141 -10.16 11.59 20.10
N GLY A 142 -10.51 10.35 20.46
CA GLY A 142 -11.86 10.03 20.91
C GLY A 142 -12.08 8.59 21.35
N ALA A 143 -11.02 7.82 21.65
CA ALA A 143 -11.21 6.73 22.60
C ALA A 143 -11.58 7.39 23.93
N PRO A 144 -12.67 6.99 24.62
CA PRO A 144 -12.85 7.41 26.00
C PRO A 144 -11.57 7.02 26.72
N LEU A 145 -10.88 7.99 27.29
CA LEU A 145 -9.75 7.72 28.18
C LEU A 145 -10.28 6.70 29.19
N ASP A 146 -9.68 5.52 29.24
CA ASP A 146 -10.01 4.56 30.27
C ASP A 146 -9.51 5.16 31.59
N VAL A 147 -10.36 5.97 32.22
CA VAL A 147 -10.06 6.70 33.45
C VAL A 147 -9.66 5.71 34.54
N ARG A 148 -10.18 4.47 34.51
CA ARG A 148 -9.77 3.40 35.43
C ARG A 148 -8.36 2.91 35.12
N GLY A 149 -8.03 2.68 33.86
CA GLY A 149 -6.66 2.33 33.43
C GLY A 149 -5.64 3.40 33.80
N LEU A 150 -5.97 4.67 33.57
CA LEU A 150 -5.14 5.82 33.93
C LEU A 150 -5.01 6.01 35.44
N ALA A 151 -6.10 5.87 36.20
CA ALA A 151 -6.06 5.91 37.65
C ALA A 151 -5.20 4.78 38.23
N SER A 152 -5.28 3.59 37.64
CA SER A 152 -4.46 2.43 38.04
C SER A 152 -2.98 2.67 37.77
N LEU A 153 -2.63 3.23 36.61
CA LEU A 153 -1.26 3.62 36.28
C LEU A 153 -0.72 4.72 37.18
N ALA A 154 -1.53 5.75 37.47
CA ALA A 154 -1.16 6.81 38.40
C ALA A 154 -0.96 6.27 39.83
N ALA A 155 -1.84 5.39 40.30
CA ALA A 155 -1.71 4.73 41.59
C ALA A 155 -0.45 3.85 41.65
N LEU A 156 -0.17 3.05 40.62
CA LEU A 156 1.05 2.25 40.52
C LEU A 156 2.32 3.12 40.54
N THR A 157 2.29 4.26 39.85
CA THR A 157 3.41 5.20 39.81
C THR A 157 3.63 5.84 41.18
N LEU A 158 2.55 6.24 41.88
CA LEU A 158 2.63 6.77 43.23
C LEU A 158 3.11 5.73 44.25
N VAL A 159 2.66 4.48 44.14
CA VAL A 159 3.13 3.36 44.96
C VAL A 159 4.62 3.10 44.71
N ALA A 160 5.06 3.09 43.45
CA ALA A 160 6.47 2.94 43.10
C ALA A 160 7.31 4.08 43.68
N CYS A 161 6.87 5.34 43.55
CA CYS A 161 7.53 6.49 44.17
C CYS A 161 7.59 6.38 45.70
N ALA A 162 6.49 5.96 46.33
CA ALA A 162 6.43 5.78 47.78
C ALA A 162 7.39 4.67 48.25
N VAL A 163 7.47 3.56 47.53
CA VAL A 163 8.41 2.46 47.82
C VAL A 163 9.85 2.94 47.68
N VAL A 164 10.19 3.71 46.65
CA VAL A 164 11.54 4.28 46.49
C VAL A 164 11.86 5.27 47.62
N LEU A 165 10.91 6.13 48.01
CA LEU A 165 11.11 7.09 49.10
C LEU A 165 11.21 6.42 50.47
N LEU A 166 10.53 5.29 50.69
CA LEU A 166 10.56 4.54 51.95
C LEU A 166 11.77 3.61 52.04
N ALA A 167 12.14 2.95 50.93
CA ALA A 167 13.35 2.12 50.85
C ALA A 167 14.64 2.95 50.79
N GLY A 168 14.56 4.20 50.33
CA GLY A 168 15.65 5.17 50.30
C GLY A 168 15.86 5.94 51.61
N ARG A 169 15.16 5.60 52.70
CA ARG A 169 15.47 6.15 54.03
C ARG A 169 16.59 5.33 54.68
N PRO A 170 17.85 5.79 54.70
CA PRO A 170 18.82 5.22 55.63
C PRO A 170 18.30 5.45 57.05
N PHE A 171 18.27 4.38 57.85
CA PHE A 171 18.23 4.46 59.29
C PHE A 171 19.32 5.45 59.74
N LEU A 172 18.90 6.62 60.23
CA LEU A 172 19.76 7.48 61.02
C LEU A 172 19.21 7.44 62.45
N GLY A 173 20.00 6.81 63.32
CA GLY A 173 20.18 7.14 64.75
C GLY A 173 18.94 7.14 65.61
#